data_AF-C4JED3-F1
#
_entry.id   AF-C4JED3-F1
#
_cell.length_a   1.000
_cell.length_b   1.000
_cell.length_c   1.000
_cell.angle_alpha   90.00
_cell.angle_beta   90.00
_cell.angle_gamma   90.00
#
_symmetry.space_group_name_H-M   'P 1'
#
loop_
_entity.id
_entity.type
_entity.pdbx_description
1 polymer ?
#
loop_
_entity_poly.entity_id
_entity_poly.type
_entity_poly.pdbx_seq_one_letter_code
_entity_poly.pdbx_strand_id
1 'polypeptide(L)'
;MNKRVHIGNFPPNNTSQYFQELAEQQFLHLKYQHNNAITDEDDCRRRYVARCRFQKIAQQVIVQHGQYHLYYDDLRPSNILVMESDLTVNGVIDWEYTYVAPAEFTYSAPWWLLFESPEAWDLNNFMDRYRPHLQLFLGVLHVHENEQICQGSLKESQHLSDRMALSIENGLFWFCLAAMKSFMFNEIYWTFLDKR
;
A
#
# COMPACT_ATOMS: atom_id res chain seq x y z
N MET A 1 -1.87 -13.81 -9.13
CA MET A 1 -1.28 -12.70 -8.34
C MET A 1 0.16 -12.53 -8.80
N ASN A 2 0.44 -11.60 -9.71
CA ASN A 2 1.80 -11.35 -10.18
C ASN A 2 2.46 -10.30 -9.26
N LYS A 3 2.88 -10.71 -8.06
CA LYS A 3 3.79 -9.88 -7.26
C LYS A 3 5.13 -9.86 -7.99
N ARG A 4 5.53 -8.67 -8.45
CA ARG A 4 6.65 -8.50 -9.38
C ARG A 4 7.98 -8.74 -8.68
N VAL A 5 8.52 -9.94 -8.89
CA VAL A 5 9.90 -10.29 -8.56
C VAL A 5 10.76 -10.06 -9.82
N HIS A 6 11.29 -8.84 -9.96
CA HIS A 6 12.55 -8.48 -10.66
C HIS A 6 12.60 -6.95 -10.73
N ILE A 7 13.67 -6.26 -10.32
CA ILE A 7 15.03 -6.32 -10.86
C ILE A 7 16.04 -5.98 -9.76
N GLY A 8 17.10 -6.79 -9.62
CA GLY A 8 18.34 -6.43 -8.91
C GLY A 8 18.71 -7.42 -7.81
N ASN A 9 19.88 -8.05 -7.91
CA ASN A 9 20.46 -8.90 -6.87
C ASN A 9 20.78 -8.13 -5.56
N PHE A 10 20.41 -6.85 -5.47
CA PHE A 10 20.66 -5.97 -4.36
C PHE A 10 19.42 -5.11 -4.11
N PRO A 11 18.93 -5.02 -2.87
CA PRO A 11 17.87 -4.08 -2.54
C PRO A 11 18.37 -2.63 -2.73
N PRO A 12 17.50 -1.70 -3.12
CA PRO A 12 17.85 -0.28 -3.28
C PRO A 12 18.44 0.30 -1.98
N ASN A 13 19.40 1.22 -2.13
CA ASN A 13 20.22 1.71 -1.02
C ASN A 13 19.44 2.61 -0.03
N ASN A 14 18.27 3.11 -0.42
CA ASN A 14 17.38 3.92 0.42
C ASN A 14 15.93 3.90 -0.09
N THR A 15 15.00 4.32 0.76
CA THR A 15 13.57 4.31 0.48
C THR A 15 13.18 5.09 -0.79
N SER A 16 13.80 6.25 -1.04
CA SER A 16 13.49 7.03 -2.25
C SER A 16 13.84 6.25 -3.51
N GLN A 17 14.99 5.55 -3.53
CA GLN A 17 15.37 4.68 -4.62
C GLN A 17 14.40 3.50 -4.76
N TYR A 18 13.95 2.92 -3.65
CA TYR A 18 12.94 1.85 -3.65
C TYR A 18 11.65 2.28 -4.37
N PHE A 19 11.12 3.46 -4.03
CA PHE A 19 9.91 3.96 -4.68
C PHE A 19 10.11 4.33 -6.15
N GLN A 20 11.27 4.85 -6.51
CA GLN A 20 11.62 5.09 -7.92
C GLN A 20 11.71 3.79 -8.72
N GLU A 21 12.25 2.72 -8.13
CA GLU A 21 12.29 1.39 -8.75
C GLU A 21 10.89 0.80 -8.93
N LEU A 22 10.00 0.93 -7.94
CA LEU A 22 8.59 0.53 -8.11
C LEU A 22 7.89 1.33 -9.22
N ALA A 23 8.14 2.63 -9.33
CA ALA A 23 7.61 3.46 -10.40
C ALA A 23 8.14 3.01 -11.77
N GLU A 24 9.42 2.66 -11.87
CA GLU A 24 10.02 2.10 -13.08
C GLU A 24 9.39 0.75 -13.43
N GLN A 25 9.14 -0.13 -12.45
CA GLN A 25 8.45 -1.38 -12.70
C GLN A 25 7.05 -1.16 -13.30
N GLN A 26 6.31 -0.14 -12.87
CA GLN A 26 5.01 0.19 -13.48
C GLN A 26 5.14 0.59 -14.95
N PHE A 27 6.25 1.25 -15.31
CA PHE A 27 6.60 1.56 -16.68
C PHE A 27 6.95 0.32 -17.49
N LEU A 28 7.85 -0.52 -16.97
CA LEU A 28 8.29 -1.75 -17.62
C LEU A 28 7.11 -2.70 -17.88
N HIS A 29 6.14 -2.74 -16.99
CA HIS A 29 4.94 -3.53 -17.22
C HIS A 29 4.09 -3.00 -18.37
N LEU A 30 3.91 -1.69 -18.52
CA LEU A 30 3.21 -1.17 -19.71
C LEU A 30 3.97 -1.52 -20.99
N LYS A 31 5.32 -1.46 -20.94
CA LYS A 31 6.17 -1.76 -22.09
C LYS A 31 6.13 -3.24 -22.49
N TYR A 32 6.11 -4.15 -21.52
CA TYR A 32 6.25 -5.60 -21.77
C TYR A 32 4.96 -6.39 -21.59
N GLN A 33 3.84 -5.77 -21.23
CA GLN A 33 2.55 -6.46 -21.23
C GLN A 33 2.03 -6.59 -22.66
N HIS A 34 2.09 -7.81 -23.20
CA HIS A 34 1.78 -8.07 -24.61
C HIS A 34 0.27 -8.21 -24.88
N ASN A 35 -0.52 -8.64 -23.89
CA ASN A 35 -1.92 -8.99 -24.07
C ASN A 35 -2.85 -7.98 -23.39
N ASN A 36 -3.84 -7.49 -24.13
CA ASN A 36 -4.96 -6.66 -23.65
C ASN A 36 -4.53 -5.49 -22.75
N ALA A 37 -3.35 -4.92 -23.01
CA ALA A 37 -2.78 -3.85 -22.18
C ALA A 37 -3.32 -2.46 -22.56
N ILE A 38 -3.70 -2.31 -23.83
CA ILE A 38 -4.06 -1.05 -24.50
C ILE A 38 -5.26 -1.32 -25.41
N THR A 39 -6.28 -0.46 -25.36
CA THR A 39 -7.46 -0.55 -26.25
C THR A 39 -7.29 0.25 -27.54
N ASP A 40 -6.68 1.43 -27.46
CA ASP A 40 -6.50 2.38 -28.55
C ASP A 40 -5.33 3.35 -28.27
N GLU A 41 -5.03 4.25 -29.21
CA GLU A 41 -3.93 5.20 -29.09
C GLU A 41 -4.10 6.16 -27.89
N ASP A 42 -5.33 6.60 -27.60
CA ASP A 42 -5.59 7.54 -26.52
C ASP A 42 -5.48 6.86 -25.15
N ASP A 43 -5.89 5.61 -25.03
CA ASP A 43 -5.63 4.76 -23.87
C ASP A 43 -4.12 4.53 -23.67
N CYS A 44 -3.38 4.21 -24.74
CA CYS A 44 -1.92 4.09 -24.69
C CYS A 44 -1.27 5.37 -24.15
N ARG A 45 -1.64 6.52 -24.72
CA ARG A 45 -1.11 7.83 -24.33
C ARG A 45 -1.43 8.15 -22.88
N ARG A 46 -2.68 7.91 -22.43
CA ARG A 46 -3.08 8.09 -21.03
C ARG A 46 -2.27 7.21 -20.09
N ARG A 47 -2.14 5.91 -20.39
CA ARG A 47 -1.36 4.96 -19.58
C ARG A 47 0.12 5.36 -19.48
N TYR A 48 0.70 5.80 -20.59
CA TYR A 48 2.08 6.27 -20.66
C TYR A 48 2.28 7.53 -19.80
N VAL A 49 1.43 8.55 -19.98
CA VAL A 49 1.49 9.81 -19.23
C VAL A 49 1.36 9.57 -17.73
N ALA A 50 0.42 8.72 -17.31
CA ALA A 50 0.25 8.36 -15.90
C ALA A 50 1.53 7.82 -15.27
N ARG A 51 2.28 6.96 -15.97
CA ARG A 51 3.55 6.40 -15.46
C ARG A 51 4.69 7.41 -15.44
N CYS A 52 4.80 8.26 -16.47
CA CYS A 52 5.78 9.35 -16.48
C CYS A 52 5.53 10.34 -15.32
N ARG A 53 4.27 10.61 -15.00
CA ARG A 53 3.91 11.50 -13.88
C ARG A 53 4.12 10.81 -12.55
N PHE A 54 3.74 9.54 -12.43
CA PHE A 54 3.98 8.75 -11.22
C PHE A 54 5.47 8.63 -10.86
N GLN A 55 6.37 8.51 -11.84
CA GLN A 55 7.82 8.59 -11.60
C GLN A 55 8.23 9.92 -10.95
N LYS A 56 7.64 11.04 -11.35
CA LYS A 56 7.88 12.35 -10.71
C LYS A 56 7.35 12.41 -9.28
N ILE A 57 6.15 11.84 -9.05
CA ILE A 57 5.59 11.72 -7.70
C ILE A 57 6.54 10.90 -6.82
N ALA A 58 7.02 9.75 -7.29
CA ALA A 58 7.94 8.87 -6.56
C ALA A 58 9.26 9.57 -6.18
N GLN A 59 9.75 10.51 -6.99
CA GLN A 59 10.93 11.33 -6.67
C GLN A 59 10.67 12.36 -5.57
N GLN A 60 9.41 12.74 -5.35
CA GLN A 60 9.00 13.79 -4.41
C GLN A 60 8.37 13.26 -3.12
N VAL A 61 8.16 11.94 -3.01
CA VAL A 61 7.65 11.33 -1.78
C VAL A 61 8.61 11.61 -0.63
N ILE A 62 8.06 12.16 0.45
CA ILE A 62 8.78 12.38 1.70
C ILE A 62 8.96 11.02 2.38
N VAL A 63 10.21 10.62 2.59
CA VAL A 63 10.57 9.33 3.17
C VAL A 63 11.32 9.51 4.48
N GLN A 64 11.11 8.62 5.43
CA GLN A 64 11.94 8.49 6.62
C GLN A 64 13.20 7.69 6.24
N HIS A 65 14.37 8.28 6.47
CA HIS A 65 15.63 7.65 6.09
C HIS A 65 15.87 6.35 6.88
N GLY A 66 16.15 5.26 6.15
CA GLY A 66 16.89 4.11 6.68
C GLY A 66 16.10 3.07 7.47
N GLN A 67 14.76 3.10 7.47
CA GLN A 67 13.95 2.08 8.11
C GLN A 67 13.34 1.11 7.10
N TYR A 68 13.88 -0.11 7.08
CA TYR A 68 13.35 -1.23 6.33
C TYR A 68 12.89 -2.31 7.29
N HIS A 69 11.73 -2.89 7.01
CA HIS A 69 11.15 -3.95 7.82
C HIS A 69 10.76 -5.13 6.96
N LEU A 70 10.70 -6.30 7.58
CA LEU A 70 9.99 -7.44 7.01
C LEU A 70 8.50 -7.05 6.94
N TYR A 71 7.98 -6.93 5.73
CA TYR A 71 6.64 -6.42 5.46
C TYR A 71 5.75 -7.52 4.88
N TYR A 72 4.57 -7.64 5.45
CA TYR A 72 3.49 -8.51 5.00
C TYR A 72 2.26 -7.65 4.70
N ASP A 73 1.86 -7.61 3.44
CA ASP A 73 0.83 -6.71 2.91
C ASP A 73 -0.59 -7.28 3.01
N ASP A 74 -0.76 -8.53 3.45
CA ASP A 74 -2.03 -9.26 3.41
C ASP A 74 -2.51 -9.75 4.78
N LEU A 75 -2.56 -8.84 5.75
CA LEU A 75 -3.12 -9.08 7.10
C LEU A 75 -4.66 -9.12 7.14
N ARG A 76 -5.31 -9.50 6.03
CA ARG A 76 -6.76 -9.67 5.95
C ARG A 76 -7.22 -10.79 6.91
N PRO A 77 -8.47 -10.75 7.42
CA PRO A 77 -8.92 -11.73 8.40
C PRO A 77 -8.83 -13.20 7.98
N SER A 78 -8.90 -13.50 6.68
CA SER A 78 -8.73 -14.88 6.19
C SER A 78 -7.34 -15.47 6.48
N ASN A 79 -6.35 -14.63 6.80
CA ASN A 79 -4.98 -15.03 7.12
C ASN A 79 -4.68 -15.00 8.63
N ILE A 80 -5.70 -14.74 9.47
CA ILE A 80 -5.58 -14.68 10.92
C ILE A 80 -6.33 -15.86 11.55
N LEU A 81 -5.60 -16.69 12.30
CA LEU A 81 -6.19 -17.78 13.07
C LEU A 81 -6.54 -17.28 14.47
N VAL A 82 -7.77 -17.55 14.90
CA VAL A 82 -8.28 -17.15 16.21
C VAL A 82 -8.86 -18.34 16.96
N MET A 83 -8.84 -18.26 18.29
CA MET A 83 -9.55 -19.20 19.16
C MET A 83 -11.07 -18.98 19.05
N GLU A 84 -11.83 -20.06 18.94
CA GLU A 84 -13.30 -19.97 18.86
C GLU A 84 -13.94 -19.38 20.14
N SER A 85 -13.29 -19.59 21.30
CA SER A 85 -13.81 -19.20 22.61
C SER A 85 -13.89 -17.69 22.82
N ASP A 86 -12.90 -16.94 22.34
CA ASP A 86 -12.67 -15.54 22.73
C ASP A 86 -12.06 -14.70 21.60
N LEU A 87 -11.90 -15.26 20.40
CA LEU A 87 -11.26 -14.63 19.24
C LEU A 87 -9.81 -14.21 19.48
N THR A 88 -9.14 -14.76 20.49
CA THR A 88 -7.70 -14.51 20.71
C THR A 88 -6.90 -14.99 19.51
N VAL A 89 -6.01 -14.13 18.99
CA VAL A 89 -5.15 -14.44 17.84
C VAL A 89 -4.14 -15.52 18.22
N ASN A 90 -4.20 -16.67 17.55
CA ASN A 90 -3.31 -17.80 17.74
C ASN A 90 -2.20 -17.89 16.68
N GLY A 91 -2.39 -17.26 15.53
CA GLY A 91 -1.40 -17.30 14.48
C GLY A 91 -1.78 -16.46 13.27
N VAL A 92 -0.76 -16.15 12.49
CA VAL A 92 -0.89 -15.54 11.17
C VAL A 92 -0.34 -16.56 10.17
N ILE A 93 -1.06 -16.80 9.09
CA ILE A 93 -0.69 -17.74 8.03
C ILE A 93 -0.37 -17.00 6.72
N ASP A 94 -0.03 -17.75 5.68
CA ASP A 94 0.14 -17.23 4.31
C ASP A 94 1.28 -16.20 4.16
N TRP A 95 2.44 -16.51 4.75
CA TRP A 95 3.67 -15.69 4.70
C TRP A 95 4.42 -15.78 3.35
N GLU A 96 3.86 -16.41 2.31
CA GLU A 96 4.58 -16.75 1.07
C GLU A 96 5.01 -15.53 0.23
N TYR A 97 4.48 -14.35 0.54
CA TYR A 97 4.81 -13.09 -0.13
C TYR A 97 5.31 -11.99 0.80
N THR A 98 5.94 -12.35 1.91
CA THR A 98 6.59 -11.38 2.79
C THR A 98 7.94 -10.95 2.21
N TYR A 99 8.26 -9.66 2.25
CA TYR A 99 9.49 -9.10 1.69
C TYR A 99 10.01 -7.93 2.52
N VAL A 100 11.29 -7.56 2.33
CA VAL A 100 11.86 -6.37 2.98
C VAL A 100 11.37 -5.12 2.26
N ALA A 101 10.72 -4.21 2.97
CA ALA A 101 10.13 -3.01 2.39
C ALA A 101 10.37 -1.77 3.26
N PRO A 102 10.32 -0.56 2.67
CA PRO A 102 10.30 0.68 3.43
C PRO A 102 9.21 0.74 4.48
N ALA A 103 9.49 1.36 5.63
CA ALA A 103 8.54 1.51 6.72
C ALA A 103 7.27 2.28 6.32
N GLU A 104 7.32 3.12 5.30
CA GLU A 104 6.18 3.86 4.73
C GLU A 104 5.01 2.95 4.33
N PHE A 105 5.28 1.70 3.95
CA PHE A 105 4.22 0.73 3.70
C PHE A 105 3.43 0.36 4.95
N THR A 106 4.06 0.39 6.13
CA THR A 106 3.36 0.21 7.43
C THR A 106 2.62 1.47 7.87
N TYR A 107 3.02 2.64 7.37
CA TYR A 107 2.33 3.91 7.63
C TYR A 107 1.12 4.11 6.72
N SER A 108 1.00 3.34 5.64
CA SER A 108 -0.17 3.34 4.78
C SER A 108 -1.34 2.62 5.47
N ALA A 109 -2.54 3.20 5.37
CA ALA A 109 -3.76 2.53 5.81
C ALA A 109 -3.92 1.14 5.13
N PRO A 110 -4.49 0.15 5.83
CA PRO A 110 -4.63 -1.20 5.32
C PRO A 110 -5.71 -1.30 4.24
N TRP A 111 -5.34 -1.71 3.03
CA TRP A 111 -6.29 -1.83 1.91
C TRP A 111 -7.41 -2.86 2.17
N TRP A 112 -7.19 -3.86 3.02
CA TRP A 112 -8.05 -5.04 3.16
C TRP A 112 -9.27 -4.87 4.10
N LEU A 113 -9.56 -3.67 4.60
CA LEU A 113 -10.64 -3.45 5.58
C LEU A 113 -12.06 -3.75 5.07
N LEU A 114 -12.27 -3.80 3.75
CA LEU A 114 -13.55 -4.19 3.15
C LEU A 114 -13.64 -5.69 2.83
N PHE A 115 -12.58 -6.45 3.10
CA PHE A 115 -12.46 -7.89 2.76
C PHE A 115 -12.60 -8.23 1.27
N GLU A 116 -12.66 -7.21 0.41
CA GLU A 116 -12.64 -7.29 -1.05
C GLU A 116 -11.26 -6.93 -1.57
N SER A 117 -10.79 -7.63 -2.60
CA SER A 117 -9.56 -7.25 -3.30
C SER A 117 -9.72 -5.88 -3.95
N PRO A 118 -8.65 -5.07 -4.02
CA PRO A 118 -8.69 -3.77 -4.67
C PRO A 118 -9.35 -3.81 -6.05
N GLU A 119 -9.05 -4.84 -6.84
CA GLU A 119 -9.54 -5.03 -8.21
C GLU A 119 -11.07 -5.16 -8.32
N ALA A 120 -11.77 -5.42 -7.21
CA ALA A 120 -13.24 -5.49 -7.16
C ALA A 120 -13.89 -4.17 -6.72
N TRP A 121 -13.10 -3.15 -6.36
CA TRP A 121 -13.64 -1.90 -5.85
C TRP A 121 -14.19 -1.01 -6.97
N ASP A 122 -15.40 -0.50 -6.76
CA ASP A 122 -15.84 0.72 -7.41
C ASP A 122 -15.20 1.93 -6.70
N LEU A 123 -14.13 2.49 -7.29
CA LEU A 123 -13.39 3.61 -6.70
C LEU A 123 -14.25 4.85 -6.45
N ASN A 124 -15.37 5.02 -7.17
CA ASN A 124 -16.27 6.16 -6.96
C ASN A 124 -16.96 6.09 -5.59
N ASN A 125 -17.30 4.88 -5.14
CA ASN A 125 -18.02 4.63 -3.89
C ASN A 125 -17.12 3.98 -2.82
N PHE A 126 -15.87 3.69 -3.16
CA PHE A 126 -14.94 2.99 -2.27
C PHE A 126 -14.74 3.75 -0.96
N MET A 127 -14.49 5.05 -1.02
CA MET A 127 -14.20 5.83 0.19
C MET A 127 -15.39 5.94 1.14
N ASP A 128 -16.61 5.95 0.62
CA ASP A 128 -17.83 5.98 1.44
C ASP A 128 -18.00 4.69 2.24
N ARG A 129 -17.64 3.54 1.64
CA ARG A 129 -17.64 2.23 2.32
C ARG A 129 -16.42 2.06 3.24
N TYR A 130 -15.25 2.50 2.79
CA TYR A 130 -13.97 2.26 3.46
C TYR A 130 -13.78 3.15 4.70
N ARG A 131 -14.17 4.42 4.64
CA ARG A 131 -13.91 5.39 5.72
C ARG A 131 -14.49 4.99 7.08
N PRO A 132 -15.74 4.48 7.19
CA PRO A 132 -16.26 4.02 8.48
C PRO A 132 -15.44 2.86 9.09
N HIS A 133 -15.00 1.90 8.26
CA HIS A 133 -14.18 0.77 8.70
C HIS A 133 -12.78 1.22 9.11
N LEU A 134 -12.19 2.15 8.35
CA LEU A 134 -10.92 2.77 8.71
C LEU A 134 -11.01 3.50 10.06
N GLN A 135 -12.06 4.29 10.28
CA GLN A 135 -12.25 5.00 11.55
C GLN A 135 -12.37 4.05 12.73
N LEU A 136 -13.12 2.95 12.58
CA LEU A 136 -13.21 1.90 13.60
C LEU A 136 -11.84 1.26 13.87
N PHE A 137 -11.15 0.83 12.82
CA PHE A 137 -9.83 0.19 12.92
C PHE A 137 -8.81 1.10 13.62
N LEU A 138 -8.72 2.37 13.17
CA LEU A 138 -7.79 3.34 13.75
C LEU A 138 -8.16 3.67 15.20
N GLY A 139 -9.45 3.75 15.54
CA GLY A 139 -9.89 3.98 16.92
C GLY A 139 -9.45 2.86 17.86
N VAL A 140 -9.63 1.60 17.46
CA VAL A 140 -9.20 0.44 18.25
C VAL A 140 -7.66 0.35 18.32
N LEU A 141 -6.98 0.57 17.20
CA LEU A 141 -5.52 0.57 17.15
C LEU A 141 -4.93 1.64 18.08
N HIS A 142 -5.46 2.86 18.03
CA HIS A 142 -5.02 3.99 18.87
C HIS A 142 -5.12 3.67 20.37
N VAL A 143 -6.23 3.04 20.80
CA VAL A 143 -6.42 2.64 22.21
C VAL A 143 -5.33 1.65 22.64
N HIS A 144 -5.09 0.61 21.86
CA HIS A 144 -4.08 -0.40 22.19
C HIS A 144 -2.64 0.13 22.09
N GLU A 145 -2.36 1.02 21.15
CA GLU A 145 -1.06 1.68 21.06
C GLU A 145 -0.79 2.53 22.31
N ASN A 146 -1.76 3.31 22.78
CA ASN A 146 -1.65 4.09 24.01
C ASN A 146 -1.46 3.22 25.26
N GLU A 147 -2.16 2.09 25.36
CA GLU A 147 -1.96 1.13 26.45
C GLU A 147 -0.52 0.58 26.46
N GLN A 148 0.03 0.23 25.30
CA GLN A 148 1.39 -0.25 25.16
C GLN A 148 2.43 0.84 25.45
N ILE A 149 2.15 2.10 25.09
CA ILE A 149 3.00 3.25 25.44
C ILE A 149 3.03 3.46 26.96
N CYS A 150 1.87 3.45 27.62
CA CYS A 150 1.78 3.54 29.08
C CYS A 150 2.54 2.41 29.80
N GLN A 151 2.57 1.21 29.20
CA GLN A 151 3.33 0.05 29.69
C GLN A 151 4.81 0.08 29.33
N GLY A 152 5.25 1.03 28.50
CA GLY A 152 6.64 1.18 28.05
C GLY A 152 7.07 0.17 26.99
N SER A 153 6.16 -0.60 26.40
CA SER A 153 6.45 -1.56 25.33
C SER A 153 6.45 -0.94 23.94
N LEU A 154 5.82 0.23 23.77
CA LEU A 154 5.81 1.03 22.54
C LEU A 154 6.26 2.46 22.82
N LYS A 155 6.92 3.13 21.86
CA LYS A 155 7.26 4.56 21.96
C LYS A 155 6.22 5.40 21.22
N GLU A 156 6.01 6.63 21.66
CA GLU A 156 5.19 7.65 20.97
C GLU A 156 5.52 7.76 19.47
N SER A 157 6.81 7.76 19.13
CA SER A 157 7.25 7.81 17.73
C SER A 157 6.82 6.62 16.88
N GLN A 158 6.40 5.50 17.46
CA GLN A 158 6.00 4.27 16.77
C GLN A 158 4.50 4.15 16.59
N HIS A 159 3.74 5.16 17.01
CA HIS A 159 2.29 5.21 16.86
C HIS A 159 1.89 5.21 15.36
N LEU A 160 1.23 4.13 14.92
CA LEU A 160 0.87 3.89 13.52
C LEU A 160 -0.50 4.45 13.19
N SER A 161 -1.46 4.46 14.11
CA SER A 161 -2.83 4.90 13.80
C SER A 161 -2.89 6.32 13.24
N ASP A 162 -2.13 7.27 13.81
CA ASP A 162 -2.04 8.64 13.29
C ASP A 162 -1.41 8.70 11.89
N ARG A 163 -0.36 7.90 11.67
CA ARG A 163 0.35 7.85 10.38
C ARG A 163 -0.55 7.27 9.29
N MET A 164 -1.30 6.23 9.63
CA MET A 164 -2.30 5.61 8.75
C MET A 164 -3.45 6.57 8.43
N ALA A 165 -3.94 7.33 9.41
CA ALA A 165 -4.93 8.40 9.16
C ALA A 165 -4.37 9.44 8.16
N LEU A 166 -3.17 9.96 8.44
CA LEU A 166 -2.49 10.94 7.62
C LEU A 166 -2.21 10.42 6.20
N SER A 167 -1.98 9.11 6.03
CA SER A 167 -1.71 8.49 4.73
C SER A 167 -2.85 8.66 3.72
N ILE A 168 -4.10 8.76 4.20
CA ILE A 168 -5.27 9.02 3.35
C ILE A 168 -5.26 10.48 2.89
N GLU A 169 -4.97 11.39 3.80
CA GLU A 169 -5.00 12.85 3.55
C GLU A 169 -3.85 13.27 2.62
N ASN A 170 -2.63 12.86 2.95
CA ASN A 170 -1.43 13.20 2.19
C ASN A 170 -1.24 12.33 0.93
N GLY A 171 -2.10 11.34 0.71
CA GLY A 171 -2.13 10.52 -0.51
C GLY A 171 -1.11 9.38 -0.53
N LEU A 172 -0.34 9.18 0.54
CA LEU A 172 0.60 8.07 0.67
C LEU A 172 -0.09 6.70 0.49
N PHE A 173 -1.32 6.56 0.99
CA PHE A 173 -2.12 5.35 0.80
C PHE A 173 -2.29 5.01 -0.69
N TRP A 174 -2.72 5.98 -1.49
CA TRP A 174 -2.94 5.80 -2.92
C TRP A 174 -1.65 5.59 -3.68
N PHE A 175 -0.59 6.30 -3.29
CA PHE A 175 0.73 6.13 -3.86
C PHE A 175 1.26 4.70 -3.63
N CYS A 176 1.26 4.23 -2.37
CA CYS A 176 1.70 2.88 -2.02
C CYS A 176 0.86 1.81 -2.72
N LEU A 177 -0.47 1.98 -2.75
CA LEU A 177 -1.36 1.04 -3.42
C LEU A 177 -1.10 0.97 -4.93
N ALA A 178 -0.95 2.11 -5.61
CA ALA A 178 -0.59 2.15 -7.03
C ALA A 178 0.80 1.57 -7.30
N ALA A 179 1.77 1.82 -6.41
CA ALA A 179 3.11 1.27 -6.53
C ALA A 179 3.10 -0.27 -6.50
N MET A 180 2.27 -0.87 -5.63
CA MET A 180 2.16 -2.32 -5.45
C MET A 180 1.19 -3.01 -6.44
N LYS A 181 0.06 -2.39 -6.76
CA LYS A 181 -1.05 -3.01 -7.51
C LYS A 181 -1.12 -2.47 -8.93
N SER A 182 -0.48 -3.17 -9.85
CA SER A 182 -0.38 -2.73 -11.25
C SER A 182 -1.69 -2.75 -12.03
N PHE A 183 -2.62 -3.62 -11.66
CA PHE A 183 -3.88 -3.79 -12.39
C PHE A 183 -4.77 -2.55 -12.24
N MET A 184 -4.82 -1.98 -11.03
CA MET A 184 -5.59 -0.77 -10.71
C MET A 184 -4.81 0.54 -10.88
N PHE A 185 -3.57 0.46 -11.36
CA PHE A 185 -2.66 1.60 -11.35
C PHE A 185 -3.28 2.83 -12.03
N ASN A 186 -3.92 2.63 -13.19
CA ASN A 186 -4.46 3.74 -13.96
C ASN A 186 -5.69 4.34 -13.27
N GLU A 187 -6.61 3.51 -12.77
CA GLU A 187 -7.81 3.97 -12.08
C GLU A 187 -7.42 4.74 -10.80
N ILE A 188 -6.45 4.24 -10.02
CA ILE A 188 -5.96 4.92 -8.82
C ILE A 188 -5.28 6.24 -9.20
N TYR A 189 -4.38 6.23 -10.20
CA TYR A 189 -3.63 7.41 -10.58
C TYR A 189 -4.57 8.55 -11.00
N TRP A 190 -5.48 8.30 -11.94
CA TRP A 190 -6.37 9.33 -12.47
C TRP A 190 -7.42 9.80 -11.46
N THR A 191 -7.82 8.93 -10.52
CA THR A 191 -8.81 9.30 -9.49
C THR A 191 -8.19 10.07 -8.34
N PHE A 192 -7.00 9.67 -7.85
CA PHE A 192 -6.48 10.13 -6.55
C PHE A 192 -5.11 10.82 -6.59
N LEU A 193 -4.31 10.60 -7.64
CA LEU A 193 -2.92 11.09 -7.70
C LEU A 193 -2.70 12.20 -8.74
N ASP A 194 -3.48 12.27 -9.81
CA ASP A 194 -3.25 13.22 -10.92
C ASP A 194 -3.34 14.70 -10.51
N LYS A 195 -4.21 15.01 -9.53
CA LYS A 195 -4.46 16.38 -9.05
C LYS A 195 -3.47 16.86 -7.99
N ARG A 196 -2.44 16.08 -7.68
CA ARG A 196 -1.45 16.37 -6.62
C ARG A 196 -0.15 16.90 -7.18
#